data_AF-A0A919UBG7-F1
#
_entry.id   AF-A0A919UBG7-F1
#
_cell.length_a   1.000
_cell.length_b   1.000
_cell.length_c   1.000
_cell.angle_alpha   90.00
_cell.angle_beta   90.00
_cell.angle_gamma   90.00
#
_symmetry.space_group_name_H-M   'P 1'
#
loop_
_entity.id
_entity.type
_entity.pdbx_description
1 polymer ?
#
loop_
_entity_poly.entity_id
_entity_poly.type
_entity_poly.pdbx_seq_one_letter_code
_entity_poly.pdbx_strand_id
1 'polypeptide(L)' 'MAEDARKKLAVWRIVALVGLVGNAAGILGDVPILTLIFAPVTMVGAVGLLIANNKVKQAGRRR' A
#
# COMPACT_ATOMS: atom_id res chain seq x y z
N MET A 1 7.42 -15.33 -12.63
CA MET A 1 7.47 -15.64 -11.18
C MET A 1 8.05 -14.48 -10.36
N ALA A 2 9.34 -14.14 -10.49
CA ALA A 2 9.96 -13.06 -9.69
C ALA A 2 9.55 -11.64 -10.14
N GLU A 3 9.41 -11.43 -11.46
CA GLU A 3 8.91 -10.18 -12.06
C GLU A 3 7.47 -9.87 -11.61
N ASP A 4 6.59 -10.89 -11.63
CA ASP A 4 5.17 -10.76 -11.24
C ASP A 4 5.04 -10.39 -9.75
N ALA A 5 5.88 -10.98 -8.90
CA ALA A 5 5.91 -10.67 -7.48
C ALA A 5 6.39 -9.23 -7.22
N ARG A 6 7.38 -8.74 -7.99
CA ARG A 6 7.82 -7.33 -7.93
C ARG A 6 6.74 -6.37 -8.42
N LYS A 7 6.06 -6.66 -9.53
CA LYS A 7 4.93 -5.85 -10.02
C LYS A 7 3.80 -5.79 -8.98
N LYS A 8 3.44 -6.93 -8.38
CA LYS A 8 2.41 -6.99 -7.33
C LYS A 8 2.81 -6.19 -6.08
N LEU A 9 4.08 -6.23 -5.69
CA LEU A 9 4.62 -5.40 -4.61
C LEU A 9 4.53 -3.91 -4.95
N ALA A 10 4.90 -3.52 -6.18
CA ALA A 10 4.83 -2.15 -6.65
C ALA A 10 3.39 -1.62 -6.64
N VAL A 11 2.40 -2.42 -7.06
CA VAL A 11 0.98 -2.06 -7.00
C VAL A 11 0.54 -1.76 -5.57
N TRP A 12 0.85 -2.64 -4.60
CA TRP A 12 0.49 -2.40 -3.20
C TRP A 12 1.18 -1.18 -2.61
N ARG A 13 2.41 -0.90 -3.04
CA ARG A 13 3.15 0.29 -2.63
C ARG A 13 2.48 1.57 -3.14
N ILE A 14 2.01 1.56 -4.40
CA ILE A 14 1.26 2.68 -4.98
C ILE A 14 -0.04 2.89 -4.21
N VAL A 15 -0.80 1.82 -3.93
CA VAL A 15 -2.07 1.92 -3.17
C VAL A 15 -1.84 2.55 -1.78
N ALA A 16 -0.80 2.10 -1.07
CA ALA A 16 -0.45 2.67 0.24
C ALA A 16 -0.09 4.16 0.14
N LEU A 17 0.69 4.55 -0.87
CA LEU A 17 1.09 5.94 -1.09
C LEU A 17 -0.09 6.84 -1.46
N VAL A 18 -0.99 6.37 -2.34
CA VAL A 18 -2.20 7.10 -2.72
C VAL A 18 -3.10 7.32 -1.48
N GLY A 19 -3.27 6.29 -0.66
CA GLY A 19 -3.95 6.39 0.63
C GLY A 19 -3.34 7.46 1.54
N LEU A 20 -2.01 7.44 1.69
CA LEU A 20 -1.31 8.37 2.55
C LEU A 20 -1.44 9.82 2.06
N VAL A 21 -1.24 10.05 0.77
CA VAL A 21 -1.37 11.37 0.14
C VAL A 21 -2.80 11.89 0.27
N GLY A 22 -3.81 11.04 0.06
CA GLY A 22 -5.21 11.43 0.23
C GLY A 22 -5.56 11.79 1.67
N ASN A 23 -5.02 11.07 2.66
CA ASN A 23 -5.16 11.47 4.07
C ASN A 23 -4.49 12.80 4.37
N ALA A 24 -3.25 12.98 3.92
CA ALA A 24 -2.51 14.22 4.13
C ALA A 24 -3.26 15.41 3.52
N ALA A 25 -3.81 15.25 2.31
CA ALA A 25 -4.64 16.27 1.68
C ALA A 25 -5.93 16.55 2.47
N GLY A 26 -6.60 15.52 2.98
CA GLY A 26 -7.79 15.68 3.83
C GLY A 26 -7.51 16.42 5.14
N ILE A 27 -6.38 16.13 5.79
CA ILE A 27 -5.96 16.81 7.02
C ILE A 27 -5.53 18.25 6.75
N LEU A 28 -4.72 18.49 5.72
CA LEU A 28 -4.21 19.83 5.37
C LEU A 28 -5.30 20.75 4.82
N GLY A 29 -6.26 20.18 4.09
CA GLY A 29 -7.40 20.91 3.53
C GLY A 29 -8.59 21.04 4.47
N ASP A 30 -8.51 20.48 5.68
CA ASP A 30 -9.62 20.41 6.65
C ASP A 30 -10.90 19.81 6.04
N VAL A 31 -10.73 18.73 5.27
CA VAL A 31 -11.81 17.97 4.61
C VAL A 31 -11.90 16.58 5.24
N PRO A 32 -12.69 16.39 6.32
CA PRO A 32 -12.72 15.14 7.09
C PRO A 32 -13.14 13.92 6.27
N ILE A 33 -13.98 14.13 5.26
CA ILE A 33 -14.49 13.08 4.37
C ILE A 33 -13.34 12.44 3.57
N LEU A 34 -12.36 13.23 3.12
CA LEU A 34 -11.20 12.69 2.39
C LEU A 34 -10.38 11.80 3.30
N THR A 35 -10.10 12.23 4.53
CA THR A 35 -9.40 11.43 5.53
C THR A 35 -10.16 10.14 5.82
N LEU A 36 -11.49 10.19 5.95
CA LEU A 36 -12.33 9.02 6.22
C LEU A 36 -12.27 7.98 5.10
N ILE A 37 -12.20 8.42 3.84
CA ILE A 37 -12.13 7.54 2.66
C ILE A 37 -10.71 6.98 2.49
N PHE A 38 -9.69 7.83 2.64
CA PHE A 38 -8.31 7.42 2.36
C PHE A 38 -7.64 6.68 3.52
N ALA A 39 -8.11 6.82 4.76
CA ALA A 39 -7.64 6.05 5.91
C ALA A 39 -7.72 4.52 5.68
N PRO A 40 -8.88 3.94 5.32
CA PRO A 40 -8.96 2.51 5.02
C PRO A 40 -8.15 2.13 3.78
N VAL A 41 -8.06 2.99 2.76
CA VAL A 41 -7.22 2.74 1.57
C VAL A 41 -5.74 2.61 1.96
N THR A 42 -5.25 3.48 2.86
CA THR A 42 -3.88 3.42 3.39
C THR A 42 -3.65 2.11 4.15
N MET A 43 -4.62 1.71 4.97
CA MET A 43 -4.54 0.49 5.76
C MET A 43 -4.49 -0.76 4.87
N VAL A 44 -5.37 -0.84 3.87
CA VAL A 44 -5.40 -1.92 2.88
C VAL A 44 -4.09 -1.96 2.08
N GLY A 45 -3.58 -0.80 1.66
CA GLY A 45 -2.29 -0.67 0.98
C GLY A 45 -1.13 -1.20 1.84
N ALA A 46 -1.08 -0.82 3.11
CA ALA A 46 -0.02 -1.25 4.05
C ALA A 46 -0.06 -2.76 4.31
N VAL A 47 -1.25 -3.32 4.55
CA VAL A 47 -1.43 -4.77 4.77
C VAL A 47 -1.07 -5.55 3.52
N GLY A 48 -1.55 -5.12 2.35
CA GLY A 48 -1.22 -5.76 1.07
C GLY A 48 0.28 -5.70 0.77
N LEU A 49 0.94 -4.59 1.10
CA LEU A 49 2.38 -4.42 0.95
C LEU A 49 3.16 -5.36 1.86
N LEU A 50 2.74 -5.51 3.13
CA LEU A 50 3.32 -6.45 4.09
C LEU A 50 3.22 -7.90 3.60
N ILE A 51 2.04 -8.31 3.14
CA ILE A 51 1.80 -9.67 2.61
C ILE A 51 2.67 -9.90 1.36
N ALA A 52 2.69 -8.95 0.43
CA ALA A 52 3.49 -9.05 -0.79
C ALA A 52 5.00 -9.12 -0.46
N ASN A 53 5.50 -8.32 0.48
CA ASN A 53 6.89 -8.37 0.93
C ASN A 53 7.24 -9.73 1.54
N ASN A 54 6.35 -10.28 2.37
CA ASN A 54 6.56 -11.59 2.97
C ASN A 54 6.64 -12.70 1.91
N LYS A 55 5.78 -12.65 0.87
CA LYS A 55 5.83 -13.60 -0.25
C LYS A 55 7.13 -13.48 -1.06
N VAL A 56 7.61 -12.26 -1.33
CA VAL A 56 8.89 -12.03 -2.01
C VAL A 56 10.06 -12.58 -1.19
N LYS A 57 10.09 -12.31 0.12
CA LYS A 57 11.13 -12.83 1.04
C LYS A 57 11.13 -14.36 1.10
N GLN A 58 9.96 -15.00 1.18
CA GLN A 58 9.85 -16.47 1.16
C GLN A 58 10.30 -17.07 -0.16
N ALA A 59 10.00 -16.42 -1.29
CA ALA A 59 10.48 -16.87 -2.61
C ALA A 59 12.01 -16.76 -2.74
N GLY A 60 12.63 -15.75 -2.13
CA GLY A 60 14.09 -15.60 -2.10
C GLY A 60 14.80 -16.57 -1.16
N ARG A 61 14.16 -16.97 -0.05
CA ARG A 61 14.74 -17.89 0.95
C ARG A 61 14.63 -19.38 0.57
N ARG A 62 13.89 -19.71 -0.50
CA ARG A 62 13.76 -21.07 -1.07
C ARG A 62 14.69 -21.32 -2.28
N ARG A 63 15.53 -20.35 -2.64
CA ARG A 63 16.63 -20.49 -3.61
C ARG A 63 17.94 -20.54 -2.86
#